data_AF-A0A557XUA2-F1
#
_entry.id   AF-A0A557XUA2-F1
#
_cell.length_a   1.000
_cell.length_b   1.000
_cell.length_c   1.000
_cell.angle_alpha   90.00
_cell.angle_beta   90.00
_cell.angle_gamma   90.00
#
_symmetry.space_group_name_H-M   'P 1'
#
loop_
_entity.id
_entity.type
_entity.pdbx_description
1 polymer ?
#
loop_
_entity_poly.entity_id
_entity_poly.type
_entity_poly.pdbx_seq_one_letter_code
_entity_poly.pdbx_strand_id
1 'polypeptide(L)'
;MTVDPRTPVLVGYGQVNHRDEIDPQRRSVEPVDLMAAAARHAADPRVIEAVDSIRVVNVLSARYRDPGLLLGRRIGAADFTTLYSPIGGNVPQSLVNQACLDIQRGRAGVVLLAGAETWRTRTGLKSQGGRLMWTVQDESVPMAEVSDQDVPMAGEAELRIGLDRPSYVYPLFEESLRIASGEPIEDHLERIGQLWARFNAVAVGNPHAWIRTSMTAQEIRRPGPRNRMVSWPYTKLLNSNNMVDQGAALVLTSVEQATRLQIAAERWVYPQAGADAHDTPAIAERDELHRSPAIRIAGARALELAGLGVDDVDYVDLYSCFPSAVQVAARELGLSVDDAARPLTVTGGLTFAGGPWSNYVMHSIATAAELLAANPGRRALITANGGYLTKHSFGVYGTEPPDEFRWENVQAAVDREPTRKALVEWDGVGTVEAWTTPFDREGRPEKAFVAVRTPDGARTLAVIADPAATAASVREDIGGAKVAVAADGSATLR
;
A
#
# COMPACT_ATOMS: atom_id res chain seq x y z
N MET A 1 -14.72 32.91 -7.16
CA MET A 1 -15.62 32.17 -8.07
C MET A 1 -16.57 31.34 -7.21
N THR A 2 -17.83 31.21 -7.60
CA THR A 2 -18.78 30.33 -6.91
C THR A 2 -18.45 28.88 -7.24
N VAL A 3 -18.08 28.07 -6.25
CA VAL A 3 -17.77 26.65 -6.42
C VAL A 3 -19.05 25.89 -6.78
N ASP A 4 -18.99 24.92 -7.70
CA ASP A 4 -20.15 24.08 -8.02
C ASP A 4 -20.64 23.38 -6.71
N PRO A 5 -21.92 23.52 -6.34
CA PRO A 5 -22.46 22.89 -5.13
C PRO A 5 -22.25 21.38 -5.03
N ARG A 6 -22.08 20.68 -6.16
CA ARG A 6 -21.82 19.23 -6.24
C ARG A 6 -20.33 18.87 -6.21
N THR A 7 -19.43 19.84 -6.10
CA THR A 7 -17.98 19.59 -5.98
C THR A 7 -17.71 18.72 -4.75
N PRO A 8 -17.03 17.58 -4.88
CA PRO A 8 -16.71 16.72 -3.76
C PRO A 8 -15.61 17.37 -2.90
N VAL A 9 -15.77 17.24 -1.58
CA VAL A 9 -14.85 17.79 -0.59
C VAL A 9 -14.66 16.77 0.53
N LEU A 10 -13.39 16.54 0.91
CA LEU A 10 -13.00 15.82 2.11
C LEU A 10 -13.11 16.78 3.30
N VAL A 11 -13.98 16.44 4.25
CA VAL A 11 -14.37 17.33 5.37
C VAL A 11 -14.04 16.77 6.75
N GLY A 12 -13.71 15.47 6.82
CA GLY A 12 -13.32 14.79 8.04
C GLY A 12 -12.25 13.75 7.78
N TYR A 13 -11.26 13.68 8.67
CA TYR A 13 -10.12 12.78 8.59
C TYR A 13 -9.72 12.41 10.03
N GLY A 14 -9.93 11.15 10.40
CA GLY A 14 -9.76 10.67 11.76
C GLY A 14 -8.87 9.44 11.80
N GLN A 15 -7.98 9.38 12.80
CA GLN A 15 -7.01 8.30 12.96
C GLN A 15 -6.95 7.85 14.43
N VAL A 16 -6.73 6.55 14.64
CA VAL A 16 -6.63 5.94 15.97
C VAL A 16 -5.54 4.87 15.99
N ASN A 17 -4.73 4.89 17.04
CA ASN A 17 -3.82 3.82 17.42
C ASN A 17 -4.28 3.21 18.74
N HIS A 18 -4.38 1.88 18.82
CA HIS A 18 -4.65 1.18 20.07
C HIS A 18 -3.40 0.43 20.52
N ARG A 19 -2.86 0.77 21.70
CA ARG A 19 -1.57 0.24 22.18
C ARG A 19 -1.67 -0.53 23.49
N ASP A 20 -2.88 -0.75 23.98
CA ASP A 20 -3.11 -1.33 25.29
C ASP A 20 -2.46 -2.72 25.41
N GLU A 21 -2.27 -3.13 26.66
CA GLU A 21 -1.76 -4.45 26.99
C GLU A 21 -2.71 -5.54 26.48
N ILE A 22 -2.11 -6.61 25.96
CA ILE A 22 -2.86 -7.75 25.46
C ILE A 22 -3.09 -8.70 26.62
N ASP A 23 -4.34 -8.75 27.09
CA ASP A 23 -4.81 -9.60 28.19
C ASP A 23 -5.85 -10.61 27.67
N PRO A 24 -5.55 -11.93 27.66
CA PRO A 24 -6.47 -12.98 27.25
C PRO A 24 -7.74 -13.11 28.11
N GLN A 25 -7.76 -12.51 29.31
CA GLN A 25 -8.91 -12.55 30.23
C GLN A 25 -9.90 -11.40 30.00
N ARG A 26 -9.54 -10.39 29.20
CA ARG A 26 -10.38 -9.21 28.92
C ARG A 26 -10.84 -9.22 27.47
N ARG A 27 -12.04 -8.65 27.22
CA ARG A 27 -12.48 -8.38 25.83
C ARG A 27 -11.52 -7.36 25.21
N SER A 28 -10.84 -7.77 24.15
CA SER A 28 -9.97 -6.88 23.37
C SER A 28 -10.77 -6.05 22.37
N VAL A 29 -10.16 -4.97 21.88
CA VAL A 29 -10.71 -4.17 20.80
C VAL A 29 -10.79 -4.99 19.50
N GLU A 30 -11.88 -4.82 18.74
CA GLU A 30 -12.02 -5.40 17.40
C GLU A 30 -11.93 -4.31 16.31
N PRO A 31 -11.68 -4.67 15.04
CA PRO A 31 -11.51 -3.67 13.97
C PRO A 31 -12.62 -2.64 13.87
N VAL A 32 -13.88 -3.05 13.99
CA VAL A 32 -15.01 -2.12 13.89
C VAL A 32 -15.09 -1.15 15.08
N ASP A 33 -14.51 -1.47 16.24
CA ASP A 33 -14.39 -0.52 17.35
C ASP A 33 -13.39 0.58 17.02
N LEU A 34 -12.27 0.23 16.36
CA LEU A 34 -11.28 1.21 15.89
C LEU A 34 -11.83 2.08 14.76
N MET A 35 -12.57 1.50 13.81
CA MET A 35 -13.26 2.27 12.76
C MET A 35 -14.25 3.27 13.37
N ALA A 36 -15.05 2.84 14.35
CA ALA A 36 -16.02 3.72 15.01
C ALA A 36 -15.33 4.85 15.80
N ALA A 37 -14.20 4.57 16.44
CA ALA A 37 -13.40 5.59 17.10
C ALA A 37 -12.80 6.59 16.09
N ALA A 38 -12.24 6.10 14.98
CA ALA A 38 -11.70 6.95 13.91
C ALA A 38 -12.79 7.82 13.26
N ALA A 39 -13.99 7.29 13.03
CA ALA A 39 -15.12 8.05 12.50
C ALA A 39 -15.53 9.20 13.43
N ARG A 40 -15.56 8.96 14.75
CA ARG A 40 -15.83 10.00 15.77
C ARG A 40 -14.71 11.04 15.89
N HIS A 41 -13.47 10.68 15.57
CA HIS A 41 -12.39 11.67 15.45
C HIS A 41 -12.50 12.48 14.16
N ALA A 42 -13.00 11.88 13.07
CA ALA A 42 -13.13 12.54 11.77
C ALA A 42 -14.23 13.62 11.78
N ALA A 43 -15.37 13.34 12.43
CA ALA A 43 -16.54 14.22 12.35
C ALA A 43 -17.41 14.23 13.62
N ASP A 44 -18.12 15.34 13.81
CA ASP A 44 -19.09 15.52 14.91
C ASP A 44 -20.38 14.71 14.67
N PRO A 45 -21.23 14.50 15.71
CA PRO A 45 -22.43 13.68 15.59
C PRO A 45 -23.40 14.10 14.48
N ARG A 46 -23.55 15.41 14.21
CA ARG A 46 -24.46 15.91 13.17
C ARG A 46 -24.01 15.46 11.77
N VAL A 47 -22.69 15.41 11.52
CA VAL A 47 -22.16 14.90 10.26
C VAL A 47 -22.31 13.38 10.18
N ILE A 48 -22.08 12.66 11.28
CA ILE A 48 -22.26 11.20 11.35
C ILE A 48 -23.71 10.78 11.09
N GLU A 49 -24.68 11.51 11.66
CA GLU A 49 -26.11 11.28 11.42
C GLU A 49 -26.51 11.47 9.95
N ALA A 50 -25.77 12.30 9.21
CA ALA A 50 -26.03 12.57 7.80
C ALA A 50 -25.38 11.56 6.84
N VAL A 51 -24.55 10.63 7.33
CA VAL A 51 -23.89 9.60 6.52
C VAL A 51 -24.92 8.67 5.87
N ASP A 52 -24.92 8.62 4.54
CA ASP A 52 -25.81 7.80 3.72
C ASP A 52 -25.08 6.68 2.95
N SER A 53 -23.74 6.66 2.99
CA SER A 53 -22.92 5.61 2.38
C SER A 53 -21.70 5.30 3.24
N ILE A 54 -21.56 4.05 3.67
CA ILE A 54 -20.43 3.56 4.45
C ILE A 54 -19.61 2.57 3.62
N ARG A 55 -18.34 2.90 3.38
CA ARG A 55 -17.42 2.10 2.55
C ARG A 55 -16.28 1.58 3.41
N VAL A 56 -16.18 0.27 3.56
CA VAL A 56 -15.21 -0.36 4.45
C VAL A 56 -14.11 -1.05 3.66
N VAL A 57 -12.87 -0.71 4.00
CA VAL A 57 -11.67 -1.39 3.49
C VAL A 57 -11.58 -2.79 4.10
N ASN A 58 -11.14 -3.75 3.28
CA ASN A 58 -11.04 -5.15 3.66
C ASN A 58 -10.30 -5.37 4.99
N VAL A 59 -10.90 -6.19 5.86
CA VAL A 59 -10.40 -6.55 7.18
C VAL A 59 -9.87 -7.98 7.18
N LEU A 60 -8.62 -8.16 7.60
CA LEU A 60 -7.96 -9.44 7.68
C LEU A 60 -7.86 -9.98 9.11
N SER A 61 -7.89 -9.13 10.15
CA SER A 61 -7.80 -9.60 11.54
C SER A 61 -9.07 -10.32 12.03
N ALA A 62 -10.25 -9.94 11.53
CA ALA A 62 -11.56 -10.49 11.91
C ALA A 62 -12.44 -10.74 10.68
N ARG A 63 -13.51 -11.55 10.83
CA ARG A 63 -14.44 -11.87 9.74
C ARG A 63 -15.85 -11.37 10.08
N TYR A 64 -16.39 -10.56 9.18
CA TYR A 64 -17.74 -9.99 9.26
C TYR A 64 -18.53 -10.37 8.01
N ARG A 65 -19.87 -10.38 8.11
CA ARG A 65 -20.73 -10.52 6.94
C ARG A 65 -20.88 -9.17 6.23
N ASP A 66 -21.13 -8.13 7.03
CA ASP A 66 -21.13 -6.75 6.57
C ASP A 66 -20.53 -5.84 7.67
N PRO A 67 -19.23 -5.50 7.58
CA PRO A 67 -18.60 -4.62 8.55
C PRO A 67 -19.10 -3.16 8.44
N GLY A 68 -19.58 -2.73 7.27
CA GLY A 68 -20.16 -1.40 7.08
C GLY A 68 -21.46 -1.23 7.84
N LEU A 69 -22.32 -2.25 7.78
CA LEU A 69 -23.59 -2.28 8.53
C LEU A 69 -23.34 -2.28 10.03
N LEU A 70 -22.36 -3.06 10.47
CA LEU A 70 -21.98 -3.09 11.88
C LEU A 70 -21.40 -1.75 12.35
N LEU A 71 -20.56 -1.12 11.51
CA LEU A 71 -20.00 0.20 11.80
C LEU A 71 -21.10 1.26 11.92
N GLY A 72 -22.01 1.35 10.94
CA GLY A 72 -23.10 2.32 10.94
C GLY A 72 -23.96 2.21 12.20
N ARG A 73 -24.30 0.99 12.63
CA ARG A 73 -25.00 0.76 13.90
C ARG A 73 -24.21 1.24 15.12
N ARG A 74 -22.89 1.08 15.14
CA ARG A 74 -22.05 1.51 16.28
C ARG A 74 -21.89 3.03 16.36
N ILE A 75 -21.92 3.73 15.23
CA ILE A 75 -21.80 5.18 15.19
C ILE A 75 -23.16 5.89 15.22
N GLY A 76 -24.26 5.15 15.12
CA GLY A 76 -25.61 5.70 15.17
C GLY A 76 -26.13 6.25 13.83
N ALA A 77 -25.54 5.83 12.70
CA ALA A 77 -26.09 6.12 11.38
C ALA A 77 -27.41 5.36 11.19
N ALA A 78 -28.40 6.00 10.57
CA ALA A 78 -29.75 5.45 10.44
C ALA A 78 -30.03 4.90 9.04
N ASP A 79 -29.96 5.76 8.02
CA ASP A 79 -30.36 5.45 6.64
C ASP A 79 -29.14 5.48 5.72
N PHE A 80 -28.47 4.34 5.57
CA PHE A 80 -27.23 4.25 4.79
C PHE A 80 -27.12 2.96 3.98
N THR A 81 -26.29 3.02 2.94
CA THR A 81 -25.84 1.88 2.14
C THR A 81 -24.44 1.46 2.55
N THR A 82 -24.06 0.21 2.27
CA THR A 82 -22.75 -0.34 2.61
C THR A 82 -22.01 -0.82 1.37
N LEU A 83 -20.69 -0.65 1.37
CA LEU A 83 -19.80 -1.20 0.36
C LEU A 83 -18.56 -1.75 1.03
N TYR A 84 -18.08 -2.91 0.60
CA TYR A 84 -16.88 -3.54 1.13
C TYR A 84 -15.82 -3.69 0.03
N SER A 85 -14.55 -3.49 0.35
CA SER A 85 -13.50 -3.58 -0.65
C SER A 85 -12.93 -5.00 -0.81
N PRO A 86 -12.34 -5.32 -1.98
CA PRO A 86 -11.39 -6.43 -2.08
C PRO A 86 -10.08 -6.12 -1.32
N ILE A 87 -9.17 -7.09 -1.26
CA ILE A 87 -7.83 -6.94 -0.65
C ILE A 87 -6.94 -6.09 -1.56
N GLY A 88 -6.22 -5.13 -0.99
CA GLY A 88 -5.19 -4.37 -1.70
C GLY A 88 -4.90 -3.04 -1.05
N GLY A 89 -3.63 -2.61 -1.01
CA GLY A 89 -3.28 -1.29 -0.50
C GLY A 89 -3.73 -0.12 -1.39
N ASN A 90 -4.14 -0.38 -2.63
CA ASN A 90 -4.69 0.63 -3.55
C ASN A 90 -6.13 1.05 -3.21
N VAL A 91 -6.87 0.19 -2.50
CA VAL A 91 -8.32 0.34 -2.37
C VAL A 91 -8.77 1.59 -1.61
N PRO A 92 -8.07 2.14 -0.59
CA PRO A 92 -8.54 3.34 0.08
C PRO A 92 -8.63 4.54 -0.88
N GLN A 93 -7.65 4.72 -1.77
CA GLN A 93 -7.65 5.79 -2.77
C GLN A 93 -8.71 5.56 -3.85
N SER A 94 -8.87 4.32 -4.33
CA SER A 94 -9.90 3.98 -5.32
C SER A 94 -11.31 4.21 -4.76
N LEU A 95 -11.55 3.88 -3.48
CA LEU A 95 -12.82 4.19 -2.82
C LEU A 95 -13.07 5.71 -2.71
N VAL A 96 -12.03 6.52 -2.49
CA VAL A 96 -12.13 8.00 -2.52
C VAL A 96 -12.49 8.48 -3.91
N ASN A 97 -11.81 7.99 -4.95
CA ASN A 97 -12.08 8.35 -6.34
C ASN A 97 -13.54 8.02 -6.71
N GLN A 98 -14.01 6.82 -6.34
CA GLN A 98 -15.40 6.41 -6.56
C GLN A 98 -16.39 7.25 -5.75
N ALA A 99 -16.08 7.61 -4.50
CA ALA A 99 -16.94 8.46 -3.68
C ALA A 99 -17.09 9.86 -4.28
N CYS A 100 -16.01 10.43 -4.82
CA CYS A 100 -16.05 11.72 -5.51
C CYS A 100 -16.98 11.69 -6.73
N LEU A 101 -16.87 10.65 -7.56
CA LEU A 101 -17.75 10.46 -8.72
C LEU A 101 -19.22 10.28 -8.33
N ASP A 102 -19.48 9.53 -7.26
CA ASP A 102 -20.85 9.32 -6.77
C ASP A 102 -21.46 10.60 -6.22
N ILE A 103 -20.69 11.42 -5.50
CA ILE A 103 -21.13 12.73 -5.01
C ILE A 103 -21.43 13.68 -6.18
N GLN A 104 -20.52 13.80 -7.15
CA GLN A 104 -20.73 14.67 -8.33
C GLN A 104 -21.99 14.30 -9.12
N ARG A 105 -22.30 13.00 -9.19
CA ARG A 105 -23.46 12.44 -9.90
C ARG A 105 -24.73 12.41 -9.03
N GLY A 106 -24.67 12.84 -7.77
CA GLY A 106 -25.81 12.85 -6.85
C GLY A 106 -26.27 11.45 -6.40
N ARG A 107 -25.39 10.45 -6.47
CA ARG A 107 -25.67 9.07 -6.02
C ARG A 107 -25.38 8.85 -4.54
N ALA A 108 -24.59 9.72 -3.92
CA ALA A 108 -24.33 9.73 -2.48
C ALA A 108 -24.22 11.17 -1.98
N GLY A 109 -24.68 11.44 -0.76
CA GLY A 109 -24.63 12.75 -0.13
C GLY A 109 -23.44 12.89 0.81
N VAL A 110 -23.36 12.04 1.84
CA VAL A 110 -22.28 12.05 2.84
C VAL A 110 -21.71 10.64 2.96
N VAL A 111 -20.48 10.48 2.49
CA VAL A 111 -19.80 9.18 2.42
C VAL A 111 -18.77 9.07 3.53
N LEU A 112 -18.89 8.02 4.35
CA LEU A 112 -17.89 7.60 5.32
C LEU A 112 -17.06 6.45 4.74
N LEU A 113 -15.77 6.65 4.55
CA LEU A 113 -14.80 5.58 4.30
C LEU A 113 -14.14 5.22 5.62
N ALA A 114 -14.00 3.93 5.92
CA ALA A 114 -13.32 3.48 7.12
C ALA A 114 -12.53 2.19 6.90
N GLY A 115 -11.47 2.01 7.68
CA GLY A 115 -10.71 0.78 7.70
C GLY A 115 -9.94 0.64 9.00
N ALA A 116 -9.72 -0.60 9.44
CA ALA A 116 -8.92 -0.87 10.63
C ALA A 116 -8.44 -2.31 10.66
N GLU A 117 -7.35 -2.52 11.39
CA GLU A 117 -6.79 -3.84 11.71
C GLU A 117 -6.46 -3.94 13.18
N THR A 118 -6.61 -5.14 13.73
CA THR A 118 -6.21 -5.49 15.12
C THR A 118 -5.23 -6.67 15.13
N TRP A 119 -4.28 -6.62 14.19
CA TRP A 119 -3.41 -7.76 13.91
C TRP A 119 -2.38 -7.99 15.02
N ARG A 120 -1.89 -6.93 15.66
CA ARG A 120 -1.02 -7.05 16.85
C ARG A 120 -1.77 -7.77 17.96
N THR A 121 -2.97 -7.30 18.29
CA THR A 121 -3.80 -7.89 19.35
C THR A 121 -4.10 -9.35 19.05
N ARG A 122 -4.54 -9.67 17.82
CA ARG A 122 -4.84 -11.06 17.42
C ARG A 122 -3.63 -11.99 17.55
N THR A 123 -2.48 -11.54 17.09
CA THR A 123 -1.24 -12.33 17.14
C THR A 123 -0.74 -12.50 18.57
N GLY A 124 -0.82 -11.44 19.37
CA GLY A 124 -0.48 -11.45 20.78
C GLY A 124 -1.34 -12.41 21.59
N LEU A 125 -2.67 -12.36 21.43
CA LEU A 125 -3.60 -13.29 22.09
C LEU A 125 -3.26 -14.74 21.75
N LYS A 126 -3.03 -15.03 20.45
CA LYS A 126 -2.65 -16.38 20.01
C LYS A 126 -1.35 -16.86 20.68
N SER A 127 -0.35 -15.99 20.83
CA SER A 127 0.92 -16.34 21.49
C SER A 127 0.77 -16.66 22.99
N GLN A 128 -0.31 -16.18 23.61
CA GLN A 128 -0.66 -16.43 25.01
C GLN A 128 -1.78 -17.48 25.18
N GLY A 129 -2.11 -18.24 24.13
CA GLY A 129 -3.16 -19.27 24.15
C GLY A 129 -4.60 -18.74 24.07
N GLY A 130 -4.79 -17.43 23.91
CA GLY A 130 -6.10 -16.79 23.70
C GLY A 130 -6.48 -16.69 22.21
N ARG A 131 -7.64 -16.08 21.93
CA ARG A 131 -8.12 -15.76 20.58
C ARG A 131 -8.76 -14.37 20.55
N LEU A 132 -8.62 -13.65 19.44
CA LEU A 132 -9.39 -12.42 19.23
C LEU A 132 -10.89 -12.79 19.18
N MET A 133 -11.69 -12.10 19.97
CA MET A 133 -13.15 -12.20 19.94
C MET A 133 -13.68 -10.96 19.23
N TRP A 134 -14.51 -11.14 18.21
CA TRP A 134 -15.17 -10.06 17.49
C TRP A 134 -16.67 -10.32 17.42
N THR A 135 -17.42 -9.28 17.07
CA THR A 135 -18.87 -9.38 16.95
C THR A 135 -19.24 -10.31 15.79
N VAL A 136 -20.01 -11.36 16.09
CA VAL A 136 -20.56 -12.27 15.08
C VAL A 136 -21.92 -11.72 14.63
N GLN A 137 -22.07 -11.49 13.33
CA GLN A 137 -23.34 -11.11 12.73
C GLN A 137 -24.17 -12.35 12.43
N ASP A 138 -25.47 -12.26 12.70
CA ASP A 138 -26.44 -13.31 12.40
C ASP A 138 -26.43 -13.67 10.90
N GLU A 139 -26.74 -14.92 10.57
CA GLU A 139 -26.74 -15.41 9.18
C GLU A 139 -27.79 -14.72 8.30
N SER A 140 -28.85 -14.16 8.89
CA SER A 140 -29.84 -13.34 8.19
C SER A 140 -29.28 -12.03 7.64
N VAL A 141 -28.12 -11.56 8.13
CA VAL A 141 -27.44 -10.40 7.54
C VAL A 141 -26.87 -10.80 6.19
N PRO A 142 -27.19 -10.12 5.07
CA PRO A 142 -26.57 -10.41 3.79
C PRO A 142 -25.04 -10.22 3.83
N MET A 143 -24.33 -10.87 2.90
CA MET A 143 -22.92 -10.53 2.69
C MET A 143 -22.84 -9.12 2.09
N ALA A 144 -21.87 -8.32 2.52
CA ALA A 144 -21.67 -6.99 1.97
C ALA A 144 -21.44 -7.05 0.45
N GLU A 145 -21.97 -6.04 -0.25
CA GLU A 145 -21.64 -5.79 -1.65
C GLU A 145 -20.15 -5.42 -1.77
N VAL A 146 -19.46 -5.99 -2.77
CA VAL A 146 -18.02 -5.79 -2.97
C VAL A 146 -17.79 -4.83 -4.13
N SER A 147 -16.95 -3.81 -3.93
CA SER A 147 -16.76 -2.70 -4.87
C SER A 147 -16.19 -3.08 -6.24
N ASP A 148 -15.34 -4.11 -6.30
CA ASP A 148 -14.62 -4.52 -7.49
C ASP A 148 -14.31 -6.01 -7.51
N GLN A 149 -13.96 -6.52 -8.69
CA GLN A 149 -13.47 -7.89 -8.86
C GLN A 149 -12.00 -8.01 -8.41
N ASP A 150 -11.64 -9.17 -7.85
CA ASP A 150 -10.28 -9.42 -7.41
C ASP A 150 -9.35 -9.66 -8.61
N VAL A 151 -8.13 -9.13 -8.54
CA VAL A 151 -7.10 -9.32 -9.58
C VAL A 151 -6.15 -10.39 -9.08
N PRO A 152 -5.84 -11.44 -9.88
CA PRO A 152 -4.90 -12.48 -9.49
C PRO A 152 -3.57 -11.90 -9.02
N MET A 153 -3.12 -12.36 -7.85
CA MET A 153 -1.91 -11.89 -7.19
C MET A 153 -0.63 -12.56 -7.70
N ALA A 154 -0.74 -13.74 -8.30
CA ALA A 154 0.37 -14.55 -8.78
C ALA A 154 -0.07 -15.32 -10.04
N GLY A 155 0.83 -15.47 -11.00
CA GLY A 155 0.63 -16.31 -12.18
C GLY A 155 1.09 -17.75 -11.93
N GLU A 156 0.96 -18.59 -12.96
CA GLU A 156 1.30 -20.01 -12.87
C GLU A 156 2.79 -20.24 -12.57
N ALA A 157 3.68 -19.42 -13.12
CA ALA A 157 5.13 -19.54 -12.91
C ALA A 157 5.52 -19.28 -11.44
N GLU A 158 4.91 -18.28 -10.80
CA GLU A 158 5.12 -17.93 -9.41
C GLU A 158 4.59 -19.05 -8.49
N LEU A 159 3.36 -19.51 -8.76
CA LEU A 159 2.72 -20.56 -7.98
C LEU A 159 3.50 -21.88 -8.05
N ARG A 160 4.02 -22.23 -9.22
CA ARG A 160 4.81 -23.45 -9.45
C ARG A 160 6.01 -23.55 -8.50
N ILE A 161 6.71 -22.44 -8.28
CA ILE A 161 7.92 -22.43 -7.44
C ILE A 161 7.66 -21.98 -6.00
N GLY A 162 6.45 -21.52 -5.69
CA GLY A 162 6.06 -20.98 -4.39
C GLY A 162 6.61 -19.58 -4.13
N LEU A 163 6.68 -18.72 -5.15
CA LEU A 163 7.00 -17.30 -5.02
C LEU A 163 5.70 -16.51 -4.76
N ASP A 164 5.18 -16.59 -3.54
CA ASP A 164 3.78 -16.22 -3.23
C ASP A 164 3.63 -15.17 -2.11
N ARG A 165 4.74 -14.67 -1.54
CA ARG A 165 4.72 -13.68 -0.45
C ARG A 165 5.32 -12.35 -0.89
N PRO A 166 4.76 -11.20 -0.45
CA PRO A 166 5.38 -9.90 -0.68
C PRO A 166 6.83 -9.83 -0.20
N SER A 167 7.14 -10.47 0.94
CA SER A 167 8.50 -10.53 1.49
C SER A 167 9.50 -11.31 0.64
N TYR A 168 9.07 -12.04 -0.38
CA TYR A 168 9.94 -12.70 -1.37
C TYR A 168 9.96 -11.89 -2.67
N VAL A 169 8.80 -11.41 -3.12
CA VAL A 169 8.68 -10.71 -4.40
C VAL A 169 9.34 -9.32 -4.41
N TYR A 170 9.10 -8.49 -3.39
CA TYR A 170 9.66 -7.13 -3.39
C TYR A 170 11.20 -7.08 -3.29
N PRO A 171 11.88 -7.98 -2.54
CA PRO A 171 13.33 -8.10 -2.65
C PRO A 171 13.83 -8.48 -4.05
N LEU A 172 13.08 -9.29 -4.81
CA LEU A 172 13.42 -9.60 -6.20
C LEU A 172 13.40 -8.33 -7.07
N PHE A 173 12.43 -7.43 -6.85
CA PHE A 173 12.39 -6.12 -7.50
C PHE A 173 13.53 -5.21 -7.07
N GLU A 174 13.95 -5.29 -5.80
CA GLU A 174 15.12 -4.55 -5.30
C GLU A 174 16.40 -4.97 -6.00
N GLU A 175 16.66 -6.28 -6.11
CA GLU A 175 17.83 -6.76 -6.86
C GLU A 175 17.75 -6.35 -8.33
N SER A 176 16.57 -6.38 -8.95
CA SER A 176 16.41 -5.87 -10.32
C SER A 176 16.73 -4.38 -10.45
N LEU A 177 16.32 -3.55 -9.47
CA LEU A 177 16.65 -2.12 -9.43
C LEU A 177 18.17 -1.90 -9.35
N ARG A 178 18.85 -2.62 -8.45
CA ARG A 178 20.30 -2.57 -8.27
C ARG A 178 21.06 -3.00 -9.54
N ILE A 179 20.67 -4.15 -10.11
CA ILE A 179 21.31 -4.68 -11.31
C ILE A 179 21.12 -3.70 -12.48
N ALA A 180 19.93 -3.14 -12.65
CA ALA A 180 19.63 -2.17 -13.70
C ALA A 180 20.39 -0.84 -13.53
N SER A 181 20.73 -0.43 -12.30
CA SER A 181 21.56 0.76 -12.05
C SER A 181 23.06 0.49 -12.14
N GLY A 182 23.48 -0.78 -12.20
CA GLY A 182 24.89 -1.17 -12.16
C GLY A 182 25.56 -0.86 -10.81
N GLU A 183 24.78 -0.74 -9.75
CA GLU A 183 25.24 -0.33 -8.43
C GLU A 183 25.87 -1.52 -7.68
N PRO A 184 27.05 -1.34 -7.04
CA PRO A 184 27.60 -2.34 -6.13
C PRO A 184 26.62 -2.64 -4.99
N ILE A 185 26.63 -3.89 -4.50
CA ILE A 185 25.74 -4.35 -3.42
C ILE A 185 25.78 -3.41 -2.21
N GLU A 186 26.97 -3.10 -1.69
CA GLU A 186 27.09 -2.29 -0.46
C GLU A 186 26.60 -0.85 -0.63
N ASP A 187 26.86 -0.24 -1.79
CA ASP A 187 26.40 1.11 -2.10
C ASP A 187 24.86 1.16 -2.14
N HIS A 188 24.26 0.14 -2.78
CA HIS A 188 22.82 -0.02 -2.84
C HIS A 188 22.19 -0.22 -1.46
N LEU A 189 22.77 -1.09 -0.63
CA LEU A 189 22.31 -1.34 0.73
C LEU A 189 22.37 -0.08 1.60
N GLU A 190 23.42 0.72 1.46
CA GLU A 190 23.54 2.02 2.13
C GLU A 190 22.44 2.98 1.65
N ARG A 191 22.22 3.09 0.33
CA ARG A 191 21.22 3.96 -0.26
C ARG A 191 19.80 3.63 0.21
N ILE A 192 19.39 2.35 0.18
CA ILE A 192 18.06 1.96 0.69
C ILE A 192 17.95 2.16 2.21
N GLY A 193 19.05 2.00 2.95
CA GLY A 193 19.11 2.32 4.38
C GLY A 193 18.86 3.80 4.66
N GLN A 194 19.48 4.69 3.87
CA GLN A 194 19.30 6.13 3.96
C GLN A 194 17.89 6.57 3.57
N LEU A 195 17.34 6.01 2.50
CA LEU A 195 15.94 6.20 2.10
C LEU A 195 15.01 5.86 3.26
N TRP A 196 15.19 4.71 3.88
CA TRP A 196 14.35 4.29 4.98
C TRP A 196 14.56 5.10 6.27
N ALA A 197 15.78 5.60 6.53
CA ALA A 197 16.04 6.52 7.63
C ALA A 197 15.29 7.86 7.48
N ARG A 198 15.14 8.37 6.25
CA ARG A 198 14.31 9.56 5.98
C ARG A 198 12.83 9.30 6.24
N PHE A 199 12.32 8.12 5.87
CA PHE A 199 10.95 7.69 6.21
C PHE A 199 10.76 7.59 7.74
N ASN A 200 11.74 7.02 8.44
CA ASN A 200 11.73 6.97 9.91
C ASN A 200 11.70 8.37 10.53
N ALA A 201 12.47 9.33 10.01
CA ALA A 201 12.49 10.70 10.52
C ALA A 201 11.11 11.37 10.43
N VAL A 202 10.36 11.16 9.35
CA VAL A 202 8.97 11.62 9.22
C VAL A 202 8.07 10.92 10.26
N ALA A 203 8.21 9.59 10.42
CA ALA A 203 7.44 8.82 11.39
C ALA A 203 7.63 9.31 12.84
N VAL A 204 8.85 9.70 13.23
CA VAL A 204 9.15 10.23 14.57
C VAL A 204 8.27 11.45 14.89
N GLY A 205 8.12 12.35 13.93
CA GLY A 205 7.29 13.56 14.02
C GLY A 205 5.78 13.30 13.94
N ASN A 206 5.37 12.22 13.28
CA ASN A 206 3.95 11.89 13.10
C ASN A 206 3.32 11.33 14.40
N PRO A 207 2.32 11.99 15.01
CA PRO A 207 1.64 11.49 16.21
C PRO A 207 0.88 10.18 15.96
N HIS A 208 0.49 9.89 14.71
CA HIS A 208 -0.23 8.69 14.31
C HIS A 208 0.70 7.53 13.94
N ALA A 209 2.02 7.71 13.90
CA ALA A 209 2.93 6.63 13.57
C ALA A 209 3.07 5.58 14.69
N TRP A 210 3.19 4.32 14.29
CA TRP A 210 3.32 3.19 15.22
C TRP A 210 4.70 3.13 15.89
N ILE A 211 5.78 3.29 15.12
CA ILE A 211 7.17 3.32 15.58
C ILE A 211 7.70 4.74 15.42
N ARG A 212 7.96 5.39 16.54
CA ARG A 212 8.44 6.79 16.61
C ARG A 212 9.84 6.89 17.21
N THR A 213 10.56 5.78 17.26
CA THR A 213 11.96 5.72 17.68
C THR A 213 12.83 6.12 16.50
N SER A 214 13.70 7.12 16.70
CA SER A 214 14.70 7.53 15.71
C SER A 214 15.69 6.40 15.45
N MET A 215 15.98 6.13 14.19
CA MET A 215 16.90 5.09 13.74
C MET A 215 17.79 5.61 12.62
N THR A 216 19.06 5.23 12.65
CA THR A 216 20.02 5.50 11.59
C THR A 216 19.88 4.50 10.43
N ALA A 217 20.38 4.87 9.25
CA ALA A 217 20.46 3.97 8.09
C ALA A 217 21.16 2.65 8.44
N GLN A 218 22.25 2.72 9.22
CA GLN A 218 23.01 1.55 9.64
C GLN A 218 22.20 0.64 10.57
N GLU A 219 21.44 1.19 11.51
CA GLU A 219 20.56 0.37 12.39
C GLU A 219 19.44 -0.31 11.61
N ILE A 220 18.92 0.35 10.57
CA ILE A 220 17.86 -0.19 9.72
C ILE A 220 18.37 -1.31 8.83
N ARG A 221 19.54 -1.16 8.18
CA ARG A 221 20.05 -2.17 7.24
C ARG A 221 20.83 -3.31 7.91
N ARG A 222 21.40 -3.09 9.10
CA ARG A 222 22.25 -4.10 9.76
C ARG A 222 21.42 -5.22 10.40
N PRO A 223 21.67 -6.50 10.05
CA PRO A 223 21.04 -7.62 10.72
C PRO A 223 21.39 -7.69 12.21
N GLY A 224 20.42 -8.06 13.04
CA GLY A 224 20.65 -8.29 14.47
C GLY A 224 19.44 -8.90 15.18
N PRO A 225 19.50 -9.17 16.50
CA PRO A 225 18.46 -9.89 17.23
C PRO A 225 17.06 -9.25 17.14
N ARG A 226 17.00 -7.92 17.03
CA ARG A 226 15.74 -7.15 16.89
C ARG A 226 15.41 -6.79 15.44
N ASN A 227 16.33 -7.04 14.51
CA ASN A 227 16.26 -6.69 13.09
C ASN A 227 16.84 -7.81 12.22
N ARG A 228 16.28 -9.01 12.34
CA ARG A 228 16.75 -10.19 11.59
C ARG A 228 16.61 -9.99 10.08
N MET A 229 17.35 -10.77 9.30
CA MET A 229 17.06 -10.95 7.87
C MET A 229 15.69 -11.59 7.67
N VAL A 230 14.95 -11.12 6.67
CA VAL A 230 13.68 -11.74 6.23
C VAL A 230 13.88 -12.42 4.89
N SER A 231 14.38 -11.67 3.92
CA SER A 231 14.79 -12.18 2.61
C SER A 231 15.81 -11.21 2.07
N TRP A 232 16.94 -11.70 1.57
CA TRP A 232 17.97 -10.84 1.00
C TRP A 232 17.38 -9.96 -0.12
N PRO A 233 17.62 -8.63 -0.12
CA PRO A 233 18.53 -7.87 0.77
C PRO A 233 17.88 -7.25 2.04
N TYR A 234 16.62 -7.54 2.33
CA TYR A 234 15.86 -6.88 3.40
C TYR A 234 15.95 -7.55 4.78
N THR A 235 16.36 -6.73 5.75
CA THR A 235 16.10 -6.95 7.17
C THR A 235 14.65 -6.64 7.53
N LYS A 236 14.22 -7.02 8.73
CA LYS A 236 12.87 -6.75 9.25
C LYS A 236 12.46 -5.28 9.14
N LEU A 237 13.37 -4.34 9.41
CA LEU A 237 13.08 -2.90 9.34
C LEU A 237 13.00 -2.35 7.91
N LEU A 238 13.37 -3.11 6.89
CA LEU A 238 13.15 -2.78 5.47
C LEU A 238 11.86 -3.43 4.91
N ASN A 239 11.01 -3.98 5.79
CA ASN A 239 9.72 -4.57 5.44
C ASN A 239 8.57 -3.76 6.07
N SER A 240 7.38 -3.84 5.48
CA SER A 240 6.14 -3.29 6.05
C SER A 240 5.85 -3.87 7.44
N ASN A 241 5.30 -3.06 8.35
CA ASN A 241 4.94 -3.49 9.69
C ASN A 241 3.42 -3.65 9.85
N ASN A 242 2.92 -4.87 9.69
CA ASN A 242 1.52 -5.21 9.95
C ASN A 242 1.21 -5.57 11.41
N MET A 243 2.19 -5.49 12.32
CA MET A 243 2.02 -5.79 13.75
C MET A 243 1.50 -4.57 14.50
N VAL A 244 0.32 -4.10 14.09
CA VAL A 244 -0.30 -2.87 14.57
C VAL A 244 -1.79 -3.08 14.86
N ASP A 245 -2.34 -2.23 15.74
CA ASP A 245 -3.78 -2.08 15.94
C ASP A 245 -4.15 -0.62 15.62
N GLN A 246 -4.60 -0.36 14.39
CA GLN A 246 -4.81 0.99 13.87
C GLN A 246 -6.11 1.07 13.08
N GLY A 247 -6.76 2.23 13.13
CA GLY A 247 -7.94 2.56 12.32
C GLY A 247 -7.88 3.97 11.79
N ALA A 248 -8.48 4.17 10.61
CA ALA A 248 -8.67 5.47 10.00
C ALA A 248 -10.09 5.59 9.43
N ALA A 249 -10.56 6.83 9.31
CA ALA A 249 -11.82 7.17 8.68
C ALA A 249 -11.73 8.50 7.93
N LEU A 250 -12.40 8.59 6.79
CA LEU A 250 -12.51 9.78 5.96
C LEU A 250 -13.99 10.08 5.71
N VAL A 251 -14.38 11.35 5.76
CA VAL A 251 -15.74 11.81 5.45
C VAL A 251 -15.69 12.72 4.24
N LEU A 252 -16.33 12.30 3.14
CA LEU A 252 -16.48 13.08 1.92
C LEU A 252 -17.93 13.47 1.71
N THR A 253 -18.14 14.67 1.18
CA THR A 253 -19.48 15.16 0.84
C THR A 253 -19.40 16.22 -0.26
N SER A 254 -20.52 16.77 -0.71
CA SER A 254 -20.51 17.91 -1.64
C SER A 254 -20.34 19.24 -0.91
N VAL A 255 -19.88 20.29 -1.60
CA VAL A 255 -19.82 21.66 -1.04
C VAL A 255 -21.17 22.12 -0.49
N GLU A 256 -22.27 21.80 -1.18
CA GLU A 256 -23.64 22.08 -0.71
C GLU A 256 -23.92 21.44 0.64
N GLN A 257 -23.59 20.16 0.77
CA GLN A 257 -23.82 19.39 1.98
C GLN A 257 -22.92 19.83 3.13
N ALA A 258 -21.63 20.09 2.86
CA ALA A 258 -20.71 20.63 3.83
C ALA A 258 -21.19 21.98 4.38
N THR A 259 -21.73 22.83 3.50
CA THR A 259 -22.33 24.12 3.89
C THR A 259 -23.60 23.92 4.72
N ARG A 260 -24.51 23.03 4.30
CA ARG A 260 -25.75 22.71 5.00
C ARG A 260 -25.50 22.16 6.40
N LEU A 261 -24.48 21.31 6.53
CA LEU A 261 -24.01 20.74 7.79
C LEU A 261 -23.13 21.72 8.59
N GLN A 262 -22.91 22.94 8.10
CA GLN A 262 -22.12 23.98 8.74
C GLN A 262 -20.72 23.49 9.16
N ILE A 263 -20.08 22.72 8.28
CA ILE A 263 -18.71 22.30 8.47
C ILE A 263 -17.79 23.47 8.11
N ALA A 264 -16.87 23.79 9.01
CA ALA A 264 -15.96 24.93 8.86
C ALA A 264 -15.07 24.76 7.61
N ALA A 265 -15.04 25.78 6.74
CA ALA A 265 -14.42 25.71 5.42
C ALA A 265 -12.88 25.57 5.50
N GLU A 266 -12.26 25.97 6.60
CA GLU A 266 -10.83 25.77 6.87
C GLU A 266 -10.44 24.28 6.99
N ARG A 267 -11.41 23.37 7.15
CA ARG A 267 -11.18 21.92 7.18
C ARG A 267 -11.32 21.26 5.81
N TRP A 268 -11.72 22.02 4.79
CA TRP A 268 -12.09 21.47 3.50
C TRP A 268 -10.84 21.20 2.67
N VAL A 269 -10.70 19.94 2.26
CA VAL A 269 -9.66 19.51 1.32
C VAL A 269 -10.35 18.95 0.09
N TYR A 270 -10.02 19.49 -1.07
CA TYR A 270 -10.60 19.09 -2.33
C TYR A 270 -9.73 18.03 -3.00
N PRO A 271 -10.26 16.83 -3.26
CA PRO A 271 -9.73 15.95 -4.29
C PRO A 271 -9.75 16.71 -5.62
N GLN A 272 -8.57 16.89 -6.24
CA GLN A 272 -8.39 17.59 -7.50
C GLN A 272 -8.62 16.64 -8.67
N ALA A 273 -7.96 15.48 -8.62
CA ALA A 273 -8.08 14.44 -9.61
C ALA A 273 -7.65 13.08 -9.05
N GLY A 274 -8.00 12.02 -9.76
CA GLY A 274 -7.49 10.67 -9.52
C GLY A 274 -7.28 9.88 -10.81
N ALA A 275 -6.54 8.78 -10.73
CA ALA A 275 -6.42 7.84 -11.82
C ALA A 275 -6.14 6.44 -11.28
N ASP A 276 -6.62 5.42 -11.98
CA ASP A 276 -6.43 4.02 -11.62
C ASP A 276 -5.89 3.22 -12.81
N ALA A 277 -5.02 2.26 -12.51
CA ALA A 277 -4.56 1.26 -13.49
C ALA A 277 -3.92 0.06 -12.79
N HIS A 278 -3.85 -1.06 -13.50
CA HIS A 278 -3.15 -2.26 -13.09
C HIS A 278 -1.96 -2.52 -14.02
N ASP A 279 -0.86 -2.95 -13.41
CA ASP A 279 0.30 -3.51 -14.11
C ASP A 279 0.05 -4.97 -14.51
N THR A 280 0.98 -5.54 -15.28
CA THR A 280 0.92 -6.96 -15.67
C THR A 280 0.89 -7.82 -14.39
N PRO A 281 -0.18 -8.64 -14.19
CA PRO A 281 -0.36 -9.37 -12.93
C PRO A 281 0.72 -10.42 -12.67
N ALA A 282 1.06 -11.22 -13.68
CA ALA A 282 2.14 -12.19 -13.59
C ALA A 282 3.49 -11.47 -13.64
N ILE A 283 4.31 -11.66 -12.60
CA ILE A 283 5.65 -11.08 -12.48
C ILE A 283 6.53 -11.62 -13.60
N ALA A 284 6.39 -12.91 -13.94
CA ALA A 284 7.14 -13.54 -15.03
C ALA A 284 6.90 -12.83 -16.39
N GLU A 285 5.74 -12.23 -16.59
CA GLU A 285 5.33 -11.57 -17.84
C GLU A 285 5.64 -10.06 -17.89
N ARG A 286 6.09 -9.44 -16.80
CA ARG A 286 6.48 -8.02 -16.85
C ARG A 286 7.65 -7.81 -17.77
N ASP A 287 7.66 -6.75 -18.57
CA ASP A 287 8.82 -6.49 -19.44
C ASP A 287 10.12 -6.41 -18.62
N GLU A 288 10.12 -5.52 -17.63
CA GLU A 288 11.20 -5.28 -16.69
C GLU A 288 10.69 -5.33 -15.24
N LEU A 289 11.42 -6.01 -14.34
CA LEU A 289 10.98 -6.22 -12.95
C LEU A 289 11.16 -4.98 -12.07
N HIS A 290 11.99 -4.02 -12.49
CA HIS A 290 12.30 -2.78 -11.78
C HIS A 290 11.54 -1.56 -12.31
N ARG A 291 10.49 -1.79 -13.12
CA ARG A 291 9.66 -0.76 -13.76
C ARG A 291 8.19 -1.01 -13.49
N SER A 292 7.38 0.03 -13.65
CA SER A 292 5.92 -0.09 -13.62
C SER A 292 5.29 0.89 -14.61
N PRO A 293 4.91 0.42 -15.81
CA PRO A 293 4.18 1.26 -16.77
C PRO A 293 2.86 1.78 -16.20
N ALA A 294 2.20 1.00 -15.33
CA ALA A 294 0.97 1.43 -14.66
C ALA A 294 1.19 2.66 -13.77
N ILE A 295 2.25 2.68 -12.95
CA ILE A 295 2.58 3.87 -12.15
C ILE A 295 2.89 5.07 -13.05
N ARG A 296 3.73 4.87 -14.07
CA ARG A 296 4.13 5.93 -14.99
C ARG A 296 2.93 6.58 -15.67
N ILE A 297 2.04 5.77 -16.24
CA ILE A 297 0.91 6.25 -17.05
C ILE A 297 -0.18 6.83 -16.15
N ALA A 298 -0.61 6.11 -15.10
CA ALA A 298 -1.69 6.58 -14.24
C ALA A 298 -1.26 7.75 -13.35
N GLY A 299 -0.03 7.75 -12.84
CA GLY A 299 0.51 8.85 -12.06
C GLY A 299 0.63 10.14 -12.88
N ALA A 300 1.17 10.05 -14.10
CA ALA A 300 1.20 11.19 -15.03
C ALA A 300 -0.21 11.69 -15.35
N ARG A 301 -1.17 10.76 -15.58
CA ARG A 301 -2.55 11.14 -15.86
C ARG A 301 -3.23 11.86 -14.70
N ALA A 302 -3.02 11.40 -13.46
CA ALA A 302 -3.59 12.06 -12.29
C ALA A 302 -3.09 13.51 -12.14
N LEU A 303 -1.81 13.75 -12.38
CA LEU A 303 -1.21 15.09 -12.38
C LEU A 303 -1.75 15.96 -13.53
N GLU A 304 -1.80 15.40 -14.75
CA GLU A 304 -2.34 16.09 -15.92
C GLU A 304 -3.81 16.51 -15.71
N LEU A 305 -4.64 15.62 -15.17
CA LEU A 305 -6.04 15.89 -14.85
C LEU A 305 -6.21 17.00 -13.80
N ALA A 306 -5.25 17.12 -12.87
CA ALA A 306 -5.19 18.20 -11.90
C ALA A 306 -4.58 19.51 -12.45
N GLY A 307 -4.07 19.49 -13.69
CA GLY A 307 -3.39 20.64 -14.30
C GLY A 307 -2.02 20.93 -13.69
N LEU A 308 -1.33 19.92 -13.15
CA LEU A 308 -0.06 20.05 -12.44
C LEU A 308 1.05 19.25 -13.11
N GLY A 309 2.29 19.70 -12.96
CA GLY A 309 3.49 18.89 -13.07
C GLY A 309 3.88 18.28 -11.72
N VAL A 310 4.78 17.29 -11.73
CA VAL A 310 5.27 16.67 -10.49
C VAL A 310 6.00 17.66 -9.58
N ASP A 311 6.63 18.69 -10.14
CA ASP A 311 7.36 19.72 -9.39
C ASP A 311 6.43 20.74 -8.72
N ASP A 312 5.14 20.76 -9.08
CA ASP A 312 4.13 21.60 -8.43
C ASP A 312 3.56 20.94 -7.14
N VAL A 313 3.97 19.71 -6.84
CA VAL A 313 3.51 18.96 -5.67
C VAL A 313 4.44 19.19 -4.48
N ASP A 314 3.87 19.65 -3.36
CA ASP A 314 4.58 19.95 -2.13
C ASP A 314 4.71 18.75 -1.19
N TYR A 315 3.62 17.98 -1.06
CA TYR A 315 3.53 16.82 -0.18
C TYR A 315 3.37 15.54 -1.00
N VAL A 316 4.21 14.55 -0.71
CA VAL A 316 4.14 13.26 -1.39
C VAL A 316 4.02 12.16 -0.36
N ASP A 317 3.13 11.20 -0.61
CA ASP A 317 3.17 9.92 0.05
C ASP A 317 3.14 8.79 -0.96
N LEU A 318 4.32 8.24 -1.22
CA LEU A 318 4.46 7.04 -2.03
C LEU A 318 4.16 5.81 -1.18
N TYR A 319 3.31 4.92 -1.69
CA TYR A 319 3.04 3.65 -1.01
C TYR A 319 4.34 2.87 -0.77
N SER A 320 4.65 2.57 0.49
CA SER A 320 6.01 2.20 0.91
C SER A 320 6.08 0.87 1.66
N CYS A 321 5.48 -0.20 1.13
CA CYS A 321 5.56 -1.52 1.76
C CYS A 321 7.01 -2.03 1.85
N PHE A 322 7.84 -1.64 0.87
CA PHE A 322 9.26 -1.97 0.76
C PHE A 322 10.01 -0.83 0.06
N PRO A 323 11.34 -0.70 0.26
CA PRO A 323 12.14 0.29 -0.45
C PRO A 323 12.04 0.21 -1.96
N SER A 324 11.94 -0.99 -2.55
CA SER A 324 11.81 -1.17 -3.99
C SER A 324 10.52 -0.55 -4.54
N ALA A 325 9.40 -0.63 -3.80
CA ALA A 325 8.15 -0.01 -4.20
C ALA A 325 8.28 1.52 -4.32
N VAL A 326 8.94 2.15 -3.34
CA VAL A 326 9.20 3.59 -3.32
C VAL A 326 10.13 3.99 -4.45
N GLN A 327 11.19 3.22 -4.69
CA GLN A 327 12.15 3.51 -5.75
C GLN A 327 11.54 3.39 -7.14
N VAL A 328 10.76 2.33 -7.41
CA VAL A 328 10.03 2.20 -8.68
C VAL A 328 9.07 3.38 -8.84
N ALA A 329 8.27 3.68 -7.81
CA ALA A 329 7.29 4.76 -7.89
C ALA A 329 7.96 6.13 -8.11
N ALA A 330 9.02 6.44 -7.36
CA ALA A 330 9.75 7.69 -7.50
C ALA A 330 10.35 7.83 -8.91
N ARG A 331 10.97 6.76 -9.44
CA ARG A 331 11.52 6.74 -10.80
C ARG A 331 10.45 7.00 -11.86
N GLU A 332 9.31 6.31 -11.78
CA GLU A 332 8.25 6.42 -12.80
C GLU A 332 7.52 7.76 -12.75
N LEU A 333 7.49 8.42 -11.59
CA LEU A 333 6.88 9.73 -11.39
C LEU A 333 7.85 10.90 -11.58
N GLY A 334 9.16 10.64 -11.73
CA GLY A 334 10.18 11.68 -11.84
C GLY A 334 10.56 12.35 -10.51
N LEU A 335 10.35 11.66 -9.39
CA LEU A 335 10.71 12.14 -8.05
C LEU A 335 12.12 11.67 -7.67
N SER A 336 12.89 12.56 -7.05
CA SER A 336 14.19 12.19 -6.45
C SER A 336 13.97 11.44 -5.15
N VAL A 337 14.67 10.31 -4.98
CA VAL A 337 14.63 9.54 -3.74
C VAL A 337 15.39 10.19 -2.59
N ASP A 338 16.31 11.11 -2.89
CA ASP A 338 17.21 11.77 -1.93
C ASP A 338 16.91 13.27 -1.73
N ASP A 339 15.74 13.74 -2.17
CA ASP A 339 15.31 15.12 -1.92
C ASP A 339 14.93 15.33 -0.44
N ALA A 340 15.79 16.06 0.28
CA ALA A 340 15.56 16.39 1.68
C ALA A 340 14.46 17.46 1.88
N ALA A 341 14.19 18.29 0.87
CA ALA A 341 13.16 19.33 0.93
C ALA A 341 11.76 18.75 0.70
N ARG A 342 11.66 17.62 -0.01
CA ARG A 342 10.41 16.92 -0.29
C ARG A 342 10.51 15.43 0.03
N PRO A 343 10.32 15.06 1.32
CA PRO A 343 10.22 13.65 1.70
C PRO A 343 9.15 12.92 0.89
N LEU A 344 9.42 11.67 0.51
CA LEU A 344 8.49 10.82 -0.26
C LEU A 344 7.38 10.18 0.59
N THR A 345 7.19 10.67 1.81
CA THR A 345 6.11 10.27 2.71
C THR A 345 5.69 11.44 3.60
N VAL A 346 4.40 11.51 3.90
CA VAL A 346 3.85 12.38 4.94
C VAL A 346 3.60 11.61 6.24
N THR A 347 3.49 10.28 6.17
CA THR A 347 3.17 9.44 7.34
C THR A 347 4.40 8.86 8.02
N GLY A 348 5.49 8.65 7.26
CA GLY A 348 6.63 7.85 7.67
C GLY A 348 6.62 6.41 7.14
N GLY A 349 5.65 6.05 6.31
CA GLY A 349 5.60 4.78 5.58
C GLY A 349 5.22 3.53 6.37
N LEU A 350 4.84 2.46 5.67
CA LEU A 350 4.28 1.23 6.26
C LEU A 350 5.17 0.54 7.30
N THR A 351 6.50 0.70 7.24
CA THR A 351 7.40 0.16 8.27
C THR A 351 7.21 0.88 9.61
N PHE A 352 7.17 2.21 9.59
CA PHE A 352 7.25 3.01 10.81
C PHE A 352 5.90 3.60 11.21
N ALA A 353 5.16 4.19 10.28
CA ALA A 353 3.79 4.63 10.50
C ALA A 353 2.87 3.46 10.92
N GLY A 354 3.20 2.26 10.43
CA GLY A 354 2.40 1.05 10.57
C GLY A 354 1.61 0.78 9.30
N GLY A 355 1.51 -0.49 8.94
CA GLY A 355 0.81 -0.96 7.74
C GLY A 355 -0.37 -1.85 8.13
N PRO A 356 -1.55 -1.29 8.46
CA PRO A 356 -2.76 -2.07 8.74
C PRO A 356 -3.31 -2.70 7.45
N TRP A 357 -2.54 -3.65 6.90
CA TRP A 357 -2.81 -4.38 5.65
C TRP A 357 -3.26 -3.45 4.51
N SER A 358 -4.51 -3.56 4.08
CA SER A 358 -5.07 -2.80 2.96
C SER A 358 -5.29 -1.32 3.29
N ASN A 359 -5.24 -0.92 4.57
CA ASN A 359 -5.73 0.39 5.01
C ASN A 359 -4.66 1.47 5.22
N TYR A 360 -3.38 1.23 4.91
CA TYR A 360 -2.32 2.24 5.08
C TYR A 360 -2.66 3.57 4.39
N VAL A 361 -3.15 3.53 3.14
CA VAL A 361 -3.38 4.74 2.34
C VAL A 361 -4.46 5.64 2.92
N MET A 362 -5.39 5.10 3.71
CA MET A 362 -6.38 5.93 4.40
C MET A 362 -5.71 6.85 5.44
N HIS A 363 -4.68 6.35 6.15
CA HIS A 363 -3.86 7.16 7.05
C HIS A 363 -3.05 8.21 6.27
N SER A 364 -2.54 7.83 5.09
CA SER A 364 -1.83 8.74 4.19
C SER A 364 -2.69 9.93 3.75
N ILE A 365 -3.91 9.66 3.28
CA ILE A 365 -4.88 10.70 2.90
C ILE A 365 -5.26 11.56 4.10
N ALA A 366 -5.50 10.95 5.28
CA ALA A 366 -5.84 11.70 6.49
C ALA A 366 -4.72 12.66 6.92
N THR A 367 -3.48 12.19 6.98
CA THR A 367 -2.32 13.03 7.33
C THR A 367 -2.04 14.10 6.26
N ALA A 368 -2.20 13.79 4.98
CA ALA A 368 -2.09 14.79 3.92
C ALA A 368 -3.18 15.88 4.05
N ALA A 369 -4.41 15.50 4.39
CA ALA A 369 -5.50 16.44 4.61
C ALA A 369 -5.23 17.38 5.81
N GLU A 370 -4.69 16.85 6.92
CA GLU A 370 -4.23 17.64 8.06
C GLU A 370 -3.17 18.68 7.65
N LEU A 371 -2.18 18.25 6.87
CA LEU A 371 -1.11 19.13 6.38
C LEU A 371 -1.65 20.21 5.43
N LEU A 372 -2.53 19.85 4.50
CA LEU A 372 -3.13 20.79 3.55
C LEU A 372 -4.02 21.82 4.24
N ALA A 373 -4.88 21.38 5.17
CA ALA A 373 -5.72 22.29 5.96
C ALA A 373 -4.88 23.27 6.79
N ALA A 374 -3.74 22.82 7.33
CA ALA A 374 -2.80 23.68 8.06
C ALA A 374 -1.95 24.58 7.14
N ASN A 375 -1.83 24.25 5.85
CA ASN A 375 -1.01 24.97 4.88
C ASN A 375 -1.78 25.18 3.55
N PRO A 376 -2.79 26.07 3.53
CA PRO A 376 -3.57 26.33 2.32
C PRO A 376 -2.69 26.78 1.14
N GLY A 377 -3.09 26.41 -0.08
CA GLY A 377 -2.34 26.67 -1.31
C GLY A 377 -1.38 25.56 -1.72
N ARG A 378 -1.08 24.62 -0.81
CA ARG A 378 -0.21 23.48 -1.10
C ARG A 378 -0.94 22.37 -1.88
N ARG A 379 -0.16 21.49 -2.50
CA ARG A 379 -0.63 20.32 -3.24
C ARG A 379 -0.04 19.04 -2.68
N ALA A 380 -0.88 17.99 -2.60
CA ALA A 380 -0.44 16.66 -2.18
C ALA A 380 -0.71 15.62 -3.26
N LEU A 381 0.25 14.71 -3.46
CA LEU A 381 0.11 13.50 -4.29
C LEU A 381 0.18 12.27 -3.38
N ILE A 382 -0.86 11.43 -3.47
CA ILE A 382 -0.93 10.16 -2.78
C ILE A 382 -0.90 9.04 -3.80
N THR A 383 -0.02 8.06 -3.59
CA THR A 383 0.00 6.83 -4.38
C THR A 383 -0.44 5.65 -3.53
N ALA A 384 -1.19 4.76 -4.15
CA ALA A 384 -1.79 3.61 -3.49
C ALA A 384 -1.47 2.37 -4.30
N ASN A 385 -0.77 1.41 -3.69
CA ASN A 385 -0.33 0.18 -4.37
C ASN A 385 -0.94 -1.06 -3.70
N GLY A 386 -1.47 -1.95 -4.54
CA GLY A 386 -2.01 -3.25 -4.18
C GLY A 386 -1.22 -4.37 -4.85
N GLY A 387 -0.94 -5.41 -4.07
CA GLY A 387 -0.25 -6.60 -4.53
C GLY A 387 1.25 -6.40 -4.74
N TYR A 388 1.77 -6.85 -5.88
CA TYR A 388 3.21 -6.84 -6.19
C TYR A 388 3.57 -5.71 -7.15
N LEU A 389 3.23 -4.44 -6.83
CA LEU A 389 3.19 -3.36 -7.84
C LEU A 389 2.15 -3.65 -8.94
N THR A 390 1.05 -4.32 -8.59
CA THR A 390 0.07 -4.80 -9.56
C THR A 390 -1.10 -3.85 -9.71
N LYS A 391 -1.65 -3.32 -8.61
CA LYS A 391 -2.84 -2.46 -8.65
C LYS A 391 -2.47 -1.08 -8.16
N HIS A 392 -2.80 -0.04 -8.92
CA HIS A 392 -2.42 1.34 -8.59
C HIS A 392 -3.63 2.26 -8.61
N SER A 393 -3.67 3.16 -7.62
CA SER A 393 -4.65 4.23 -7.54
C SER A 393 -3.94 5.51 -7.07
N PHE A 394 -4.29 6.64 -7.66
CA PHE A 394 -3.66 7.93 -7.42
C PHE A 394 -4.71 8.96 -7.02
N GLY A 395 -4.30 9.89 -6.16
CA GLY A 395 -5.09 11.05 -5.77
C GLY A 395 -4.25 12.31 -5.64
N VAL A 396 -4.72 13.40 -6.23
CA VAL A 396 -4.16 14.74 -6.05
C VAL A 396 -5.11 15.55 -5.17
N TYR A 397 -4.59 16.26 -4.18
CA TYR A 397 -5.38 16.98 -3.18
C TYR A 397 -4.88 18.42 -3.00
N GLY A 398 -5.79 19.33 -2.65
CA GLY A 398 -5.48 20.74 -2.37
C GLY A 398 -6.61 21.43 -1.59
N THR A 399 -6.40 22.67 -1.17
CA THR A 399 -7.44 23.47 -0.47
C THR A 399 -8.23 24.37 -1.40
N GLU A 400 -7.73 24.64 -2.60
CA GLU A 400 -8.49 25.35 -3.62
C GLU A 400 -9.45 24.39 -4.32
N PRO A 401 -10.70 24.81 -4.57
CA PRO A 401 -11.64 24.01 -5.33
C PRO A 401 -11.14 23.84 -6.78
N PRO A 402 -11.18 22.61 -7.34
CA PRO A 402 -10.97 22.42 -8.77
C PRO A 402 -12.18 22.95 -9.56
N ASP A 403 -12.01 23.16 -10.87
CA ASP A 403 -13.15 23.42 -11.77
C ASP A 403 -14.15 22.25 -11.73
N GLU A 404 -13.62 21.02 -11.73
CA GLU A 404 -14.35 19.78 -11.46
C GLU A 404 -13.36 18.71 -10.98
N PHE A 405 -13.79 17.78 -10.13
CA PHE A 405 -13.01 16.56 -9.89
C PHE A 405 -13.04 15.68 -11.15
N ARG A 406 -11.86 15.22 -11.58
CA ARG A 406 -11.72 14.31 -12.73
C ARG A 406 -11.07 13.01 -12.30
N TRP A 407 -11.54 11.91 -12.89
CA TRP A 407 -10.94 10.60 -12.71
C TRP A 407 -10.92 9.82 -14.02
N GLU A 408 -9.85 9.06 -14.24
CA GLU A 408 -9.73 8.17 -15.39
C GLU A 408 -9.11 6.83 -15.02
N ASN A 409 -9.71 5.75 -15.53
CA ASN A 409 -9.06 4.44 -15.59
C ASN A 409 -8.28 4.36 -16.91
N VAL A 410 -6.96 4.28 -16.82
CA VAL A 410 -6.06 4.31 -17.98
C VAL A 410 -5.58 2.91 -18.41
N GLN A 411 -6.28 1.84 -18.00
CA GLN A 411 -5.87 0.46 -18.25
C GLN A 411 -5.57 0.19 -19.72
N ALA A 412 -6.38 0.70 -20.65
CA ALA A 412 -6.19 0.49 -22.09
C ALA A 412 -4.89 1.10 -22.65
N ALA A 413 -4.28 2.07 -21.96
CA ALA A 413 -2.95 2.59 -22.30
C ALA A 413 -1.85 1.69 -21.74
N VAL A 414 -2.02 1.17 -20.51
CA VAL A 414 -1.09 0.25 -19.88
C VAL A 414 -1.05 -1.10 -20.61
N ASP A 415 -2.18 -1.63 -21.05
CA ASP A 415 -2.27 -2.91 -21.77
C ASP A 415 -1.55 -2.90 -23.14
N ARG A 416 -1.20 -1.71 -23.65
CA ARG A 416 -0.43 -1.54 -24.89
C ARG A 416 1.08 -1.52 -24.66
N GLU A 417 1.52 -1.45 -23.41
CA GLU A 417 2.93 -1.48 -23.07
C GLU A 417 3.52 -2.88 -23.33
N PRO A 418 4.81 -2.98 -23.65
CA PRO A 418 5.45 -4.26 -23.85
C PRO A 418 5.31 -5.17 -22.64
N THR A 419 5.13 -6.46 -22.91
CA THR A 419 5.24 -7.54 -21.93
C THR A 419 6.28 -8.54 -22.39
N ARG A 420 6.62 -9.46 -21.50
CA ARG A 420 7.56 -10.53 -21.76
C ARG A 420 6.85 -11.87 -21.82
N LYS A 421 7.33 -12.72 -22.72
CA LYS A 421 6.93 -14.13 -22.73
C LYS A 421 7.42 -14.81 -21.44
N ALA A 422 6.49 -15.29 -20.63
CA ALA A 422 6.78 -16.19 -19.52
C ALA A 422 6.80 -17.65 -19.99
N LEU A 423 7.75 -18.43 -19.50
CA LEU A 423 7.79 -19.88 -19.66
C LEU A 423 7.58 -20.52 -18.28
N VAL A 424 6.42 -21.15 -18.10
CA VAL A 424 6.08 -21.84 -16.84
C VAL A 424 6.92 -23.11 -16.66
N GLU A 425 7.18 -23.82 -17.76
CA GLU A 425 8.08 -24.97 -17.83
C GLU A 425 9.18 -24.68 -18.84
N TRP A 426 10.43 -24.81 -18.40
CA TRP A 426 11.57 -24.60 -19.27
C TRP A 426 12.77 -25.42 -18.80
N ASP A 427 13.48 -26.03 -19.75
CA ASP A 427 14.71 -26.77 -19.53
C ASP A 427 15.82 -26.13 -20.38
N GLY A 428 16.91 -25.71 -19.75
CA GLY A 428 18.02 -25.09 -20.45
C GLY A 428 18.96 -24.28 -19.57
N VAL A 429 19.91 -23.58 -20.22
CA VAL A 429 20.86 -22.69 -19.56
C VAL A 429 20.52 -21.24 -19.87
N GLY A 430 20.15 -20.51 -18.83
CA GLY A 430 19.77 -19.10 -18.90
C GLY A 430 20.73 -18.21 -18.14
N THR A 431 20.33 -16.96 -17.95
CA THR A 431 21.10 -15.94 -17.24
C THR A 431 20.27 -15.38 -16.08
N VAL A 432 20.83 -15.32 -14.88
CA VAL A 432 20.15 -14.73 -13.72
C VAL A 432 19.91 -13.24 -13.99
N GLU A 433 18.64 -12.84 -13.98
CA GLU A 433 18.19 -11.45 -14.18
C GLU A 433 18.05 -10.71 -12.86
N ALA A 434 17.50 -11.39 -11.85
CA ALA A 434 17.34 -10.92 -10.48
C ALA A 434 17.14 -12.13 -9.58
N TRP A 435 17.40 -11.99 -8.27
CA TRP A 435 17.16 -13.05 -7.30
C TRP A 435 16.70 -12.52 -5.95
N THR A 436 16.30 -13.42 -5.07
CA THR A 436 16.18 -13.18 -3.64
C THR A 436 16.41 -14.48 -2.88
N THR A 437 16.75 -14.37 -1.59
CA THR A 437 17.01 -15.53 -0.74
C THR A 437 16.30 -15.35 0.61
N PRO A 438 15.17 -16.04 0.84
CA PRO A 438 14.51 -16.07 2.14
C PRO A 438 15.39 -16.67 3.25
N PHE A 439 15.14 -16.20 4.47
CA PHE A 439 15.80 -16.68 5.68
C PHE A 439 14.79 -17.31 6.64
N ASP A 440 15.21 -18.41 7.28
CA ASP A 440 14.45 -19.03 8.36
C ASP A 440 14.50 -18.19 9.66
N ARG A 441 13.88 -18.70 10.72
CA ARG A 441 13.84 -18.01 12.02
C ARG A 441 15.19 -18.03 12.74
N GLU A 442 16.05 -18.98 12.41
CA GLU A 442 17.41 -19.13 12.91
C GLU A 442 18.41 -18.25 12.15
N GLY A 443 17.99 -17.59 11.07
CA GLY A 443 18.82 -16.69 10.27
C GLY A 443 19.66 -17.41 9.22
N ARG A 444 19.27 -18.61 8.79
CA ARG A 444 19.92 -19.36 7.71
C ARG A 444 19.20 -19.09 6.38
N PRO A 445 19.95 -18.85 5.29
CA PRO A 445 19.40 -18.87 3.93
C PRO A 445 18.73 -20.22 3.61
N GLU A 446 17.47 -20.21 3.16
CA GLU A 446 16.71 -21.44 2.91
C GLU A 446 16.79 -21.94 1.47
N LYS A 447 16.57 -21.03 0.52
CA LYS A 447 16.59 -21.27 -0.93
C LYS A 447 16.75 -19.94 -1.65
N ALA A 448 17.21 -19.92 -2.90
CA ALA A 448 17.20 -18.73 -3.72
C ALA A 448 16.14 -18.82 -4.83
N PHE A 449 15.24 -17.84 -4.89
CA PHE A 449 14.36 -17.64 -6.02
C PHE A 449 15.10 -16.82 -7.07
N VAL A 450 15.09 -17.28 -8.33
CA VAL A 450 15.76 -16.60 -9.44
C VAL A 450 14.78 -16.32 -10.57
N ALA A 451 14.80 -15.09 -11.06
CA ALA A 451 14.27 -14.75 -12.38
C ALA A 451 15.37 -15.00 -13.40
N VAL A 452 15.07 -15.77 -14.45
CA VAL A 452 16.06 -16.23 -15.43
C VAL A 452 15.65 -15.78 -16.82
N ARG A 453 16.54 -15.05 -17.49
CA ARG A 453 16.45 -14.71 -18.91
C ARG A 453 16.93 -15.88 -19.75
N THR A 454 16.08 -16.36 -20.65
CA THR A 454 16.44 -17.40 -21.61
C THR A 454 17.23 -16.80 -22.79
N PRO A 455 17.94 -17.62 -23.60
CA PRO A 455 18.66 -17.13 -24.77
C PRO A 455 17.79 -16.43 -25.83
N ASP A 456 16.50 -16.77 -25.91
CA ASP A 456 15.50 -16.13 -26.80
C ASP A 456 14.81 -14.90 -26.17
N GLY A 457 15.21 -14.50 -24.95
CA GLY A 457 14.71 -13.30 -24.29
C GLY A 457 13.39 -13.48 -23.51
N ALA A 458 12.85 -14.68 -23.42
CA ALA A 458 11.76 -15.01 -22.51
C ALA A 458 12.25 -15.01 -21.03
N ARG A 459 11.31 -15.12 -20.08
CA ARG A 459 11.61 -15.28 -18.66
C ARG A 459 11.04 -16.58 -18.12
N THR A 460 11.82 -17.30 -17.32
CA THR A 460 11.34 -18.36 -16.43
C THR A 460 11.68 -18.01 -14.98
N LEU A 461 10.91 -18.53 -14.04
CA LEU A 461 11.22 -18.43 -12.61
C LEU A 461 11.68 -19.80 -12.12
N ALA A 462 12.71 -19.83 -11.27
CA ALA A 462 13.28 -21.08 -10.77
C ALA A 462 13.79 -20.96 -9.33
N VAL A 463 14.15 -22.10 -8.74
CA VAL A 463 14.61 -22.22 -7.36
C VAL A 463 15.95 -22.95 -7.30
N ILE A 464 16.93 -22.29 -6.69
CA ILE A 464 18.18 -22.92 -6.26
C ILE A 464 17.99 -23.38 -4.81
N ALA A 465 18.14 -24.69 -4.58
CA ALA A 465 18.02 -25.30 -3.24
C ALA A 465 19.33 -25.89 -2.73
N ASP A 466 20.40 -25.85 -3.53
CA ASP A 466 21.74 -26.28 -3.08
C ASP A 466 22.21 -25.37 -1.93
N PRO A 467 22.61 -25.93 -0.76
CA PRO A 467 22.99 -25.12 0.39
C PRO A 467 24.19 -24.19 0.15
N ALA A 468 25.18 -24.62 -0.64
CA ALA A 468 26.37 -23.82 -0.90
C ALA A 468 26.03 -22.63 -1.82
N ALA A 469 25.28 -22.89 -2.90
CA ALA A 469 24.81 -21.85 -3.80
C ALA A 469 23.85 -20.85 -3.13
N THR A 470 22.97 -21.34 -2.24
CA THR A 470 22.06 -20.48 -1.46
C THR A 470 22.82 -19.61 -0.45
N ALA A 471 23.89 -20.14 0.15
CA ALA A 471 24.76 -19.33 1.01
C ALA A 471 25.58 -18.30 0.23
N ALA A 472 25.98 -18.61 -1.00
CA ALA A 472 26.68 -17.69 -1.89
C ALA A 472 25.77 -16.55 -2.37
N SER A 473 24.48 -16.82 -2.66
CA SER A 473 23.54 -15.81 -3.16
C SER A 473 23.22 -14.66 -2.20
N VAL A 474 23.69 -14.71 -0.95
CA VAL A 474 23.56 -13.62 0.03
C VAL A 474 24.90 -12.94 0.36
N ARG A 475 25.96 -13.30 -0.38
CA ARG A 475 27.34 -12.79 -0.20
C ARG A 475 27.96 -12.31 -1.51
N GLU A 476 27.57 -12.94 -2.61
CA GLU A 476 28.11 -12.73 -3.94
C GLU A 476 27.04 -12.14 -4.87
N ASP A 477 27.49 -11.36 -5.85
CA ASP A 477 26.62 -10.87 -6.91
C ASP A 477 26.47 -11.97 -7.97
N ILE A 478 25.30 -12.62 -8.00
CA ILE A 478 24.98 -13.65 -8.99
C ILE A 478 24.23 -13.09 -10.20
N GLY A 479 24.04 -11.76 -10.28
CA GLY A 479 23.44 -11.10 -11.44
C GLY A 479 24.27 -11.36 -12.70
N GLY A 480 23.63 -11.82 -13.77
CA GLY A 480 24.33 -12.18 -15.01
C GLY A 480 25.00 -13.57 -15.00
N ALA A 481 24.98 -14.29 -13.88
CA ALA A 481 25.52 -15.65 -13.82
C ALA A 481 24.72 -16.63 -14.70
N LYS A 482 25.39 -17.66 -15.21
CA LYS A 482 24.73 -18.75 -15.94
C LYS A 482 24.08 -19.72 -14.96
N VAL A 483 22.87 -20.14 -15.28
CA VAL A 483 22.08 -21.04 -14.44
C VAL A 483 21.41 -22.09 -15.31
N ALA A 484 21.59 -23.37 -14.96
CA ALA A 484 20.82 -24.45 -15.57
C ALA A 484 19.49 -24.58 -14.82
N VAL A 485 18.39 -24.50 -15.55
CA VAL A 485 17.03 -24.67 -15.06
C VAL A 485 16.49 -25.98 -15.63
N ALA A 486 15.87 -26.79 -14.81
CA ALA A 486 15.15 -27.99 -15.22
C ALA A 486 13.66 -27.70 -15.37
N ALA A 487 12.96 -28.53 -16.14
CA ALA A 487 11.52 -28.35 -16.42
C ALA A 487 10.66 -28.26 -15.14
N ASP A 488 11.08 -28.86 -14.03
CA ASP A 488 10.38 -28.81 -12.73
C ASP A 488 10.54 -27.48 -11.97
N GLY A 489 11.35 -26.55 -12.49
CA GLY A 489 11.64 -25.25 -11.86
C GLY A 489 12.81 -25.28 -10.88
N SER A 490 13.51 -26.41 -10.73
CA SER A 490 14.79 -26.45 -10.00
C SER A 490 15.92 -25.84 -10.83
N ALA A 491 16.91 -25.24 -10.15
CA ALA A 491 18.02 -24.55 -10.79
C ALA A 491 19.37 -24.80 -10.10
N THR A 492 20.45 -24.77 -10.88
CA THR A 492 21.84 -24.90 -10.41
C THR A 492 22.73 -23.87 -11.10
N LEU A 493 23.48 -23.08 -10.31
CA LEU A 493 24.47 -22.13 -10.83
C LEU A 493 25.60 -22.88 -11.56
N ARG A 494 26.14 -22.29 -12.63
CA ARG A 494 27.16 -22.89 -13.50
C ARG A 494 28.52 -22.27 -13.34
#